data_AF-A0A399GH77-F1
#
_entry.id   AF-A0A399GH77-F1
#
_cell.length_a   1.000
_cell.length_b   1.000
_cell.length_c   1.000
_cell.angle_alpha   90.00
_cell.angle_beta   90.00
_cell.angle_gamma   90.00
#
_symmetry.space_group_name_H-M   'P 1'
#
loop_
_entity.id
_entity.type
_entity.pdbx_description
1 polymer ?
#
loop_
_entity_poly.entity_id
_entity_poly.type
_entity_poly.pdbx_seq_one_letter_code
_entity_poly.pdbx_strand_id
1 'polypeptide(L)'
;MLPRQLLAAPRSMCLRYSSTSTPENIVLPRLQSDLKTAMRAKNKPALNTIRALQAEIINASKTAKPITTDGALYSLIQKQIKSSSASIEEFRNAKREDLVEKEQAQLDVLNGYAKEIPTVEESEIDALVNSAVEGLEQGKRNVGAVMGKVMAGVKGRPFDLEYITKKIQEAVGAK
;
A
#
# COMPACT_ATOMS: atom_id res chain seq x y z
N MET A 1 -51.78 -1.48 55.48
CA MET A 1 -50.82 -0.64 54.73
C MET A 1 -49.46 -1.30 54.77
N LEU A 2 -48.96 -1.81 53.64
CA LEU A 2 -47.57 -2.27 53.48
C LEU A 2 -46.95 -1.50 52.30
N PRO A 3 -45.74 -0.94 52.43
CA PRO A 3 -45.13 -0.14 51.38
C PRO A 3 -44.54 -0.99 50.25
N ARG A 4 -44.70 -0.47 49.05
CA ARG A 4 -44.31 -0.98 47.74
C ARG A 4 -42.78 -1.07 47.62
N GLN A 5 -42.21 -2.27 47.44
CA GLN A 5 -40.83 -2.41 47.00
C GLN A 5 -40.78 -2.65 45.49
N LEU A 6 -40.44 -1.60 44.74
CA LEU A 6 -40.09 -1.70 43.32
C LEU A 6 -38.63 -2.16 43.21
N LEU A 7 -38.41 -3.46 42.96
CA LEU A 7 -37.10 -3.98 42.58
C LEU A 7 -36.76 -3.51 41.16
N ALA A 8 -35.99 -2.43 41.05
CA ALA A 8 -35.38 -2.02 39.79
C ALA A 8 -34.19 -2.95 39.49
N ALA A 9 -34.33 -3.81 38.48
CA ALA A 9 -33.24 -4.65 38.00
C ALA A 9 -32.09 -3.76 37.48
N PRO A 10 -30.82 -4.07 37.80
CA PRO A 10 -29.70 -3.32 37.26
C PRO A 10 -29.64 -3.53 35.75
N ARG A 11 -29.70 -2.44 34.97
CA ARG A 11 -29.45 -2.52 33.53
C ARG A 11 -28.02 -3.01 33.34
N SER A 12 -27.87 -4.24 32.86
CA SER A 12 -26.57 -4.76 32.41
C SER A 12 -26.01 -3.82 31.37
N MET A 13 -25.01 -3.03 31.76
CA MET A 13 -24.25 -2.18 30.86
C MET A 13 -23.39 -3.11 30.00
N CYS A 14 -23.94 -3.61 28.90
CA CYS A 14 -23.15 -4.24 27.86
C CYS A 14 -22.23 -3.17 27.26
N LEU A 15 -21.00 -3.08 27.78
CA LEU A 15 -19.89 -2.45 27.08
C LEU A 15 -19.69 -3.22 25.77
N ARG A 16 -20.17 -2.66 24.66
CA ARG A 16 -19.82 -3.16 23.34
C ARG A 16 -18.34 -2.87 23.14
N TYR A 17 -17.50 -3.85 23.39
CA TYR A 17 -16.09 -3.78 23.01
C TYR A 17 -16.05 -3.85 21.47
N SER A 18 -16.11 -2.70 20.80
CA SER A 18 -15.90 -2.63 19.35
C SER A 18 -14.41 -2.70 19.09
N SER A 19 -13.87 -3.91 19.01
CA SER A 19 -12.51 -4.16 18.52
C SER A 19 -12.49 -4.03 17.00
N THR A 20 -12.63 -2.82 16.46
CA THR A 20 -12.16 -2.57 15.10
C THR A 20 -10.67 -2.36 15.22
N SER A 21 -9.87 -3.39 14.94
CA SER A 21 -8.46 -3.21 14.65
C SER A 21 -8.39 -2.35 13.38
N THR A 22 -8.36 -1.03 13.52
CA THR A 22 -8.08 -0.15 12.40
C THR A 22 -6.71 -0.53 11.89
N PRO A 23 -6.57 -0.98 10.63
CA PRO A 23 -5.24 -1.10 10.05
C PRO A 23 -4.55 0.26 10.18
N GLU A 24 -3.28 0.25 10.60
CA GLU A 24 -2.48 1.45 10.77
C GLU A 24 -2.30 2.11 9.39
N ASN A 25 -3.22 3.02 9.06
CA ASN A 25 -3.21 3.79 7.83
C ASN A 25 -2.73 5.21 8.15
N ILE A 26 -1.57 5.56 7.64
CA ILE A 26 -0.91 6.85 7.80
C ILE A 26 -1.30 7.77 6.63
N VAL A 27 -1.25 7.25 5.40
CA VAL A 27 -1.41 8.07 4.19
C VAL A 27 -2.83 8.04 3.64
N LEU A 28 -3.49 6.86 3.62
CA LEU A 28 -4.82 6.68 3.07
C LEU A 28 -5.88 7.66 3.64
N PRO A 29 -5.98 7.90 4.98
CA PRO A 29 -6.91 8.89 5.52
C PRO A 29 -6.53 10.34 5.18
N ARG A 30 -5.25 10.63 4.90
CA ARG A 30 -4.74 11.97 4.60
C ARG A 30 -4.97 12.41 3.16
N LEU A 31 -5.14 11.49 2.22
CA LEU A 31 -5.39 11.82 0.80
C LEU A 31 -6.57 12.79 0.60
N GLN A 32 -7.61 12.71 1.43
CA GLN A 32 -8.75 13.63 1.36
C GLN A 32 -8.42 15.05 1.82
N SER A 33 -7.60 15.20 2.88
CA SER A 33 -7.11 16.52 3.31
C SER A 33 -6.12 17.09 2.29
N ASP A 34 -5.24 16.26 1.75
CA ASP A 34 -4.23 16.67 0.78
C ASP A 34 -4.87 17.15 -0.53
N LEU A 35 -5.97 16.52 -0.96
CA LEU A 35 -6.76 17.00 -2.09
C LEU A 35 -7.24 18.44 -1.87
N LYS A 36 -7.78 18.75 -0.68
CA LYS A 36 -8.24 20.11 -0.35
C LYS A 36 -7.08 21.10 -0.32
N THR A 37 -5.94 20.69 0.22
CA THR A 37 -4.71 21.51 0.22
C THR A 37 -4.23 21.78 -1.20
N ALA A 38 -4.18 20.78 -2.06
CA ALA A 38 -3.78 20.91 -3.47
C ALA A 38 -4.73 21.85 -4.24
N MET A 39 -6.04 21.77 -3.98
CA MET A 39 -7.03 22.70 -4.54
C MET A 39 -6.77 24.15 -4.12
N ARG A 40 -6.49 24.41 -2.84
CA ARG A 40 -6.20 25.75 -2.32
C ARG A 40 -4.89 26.31 -2.87
N ALA A 41 -3.86 25.48 -2.96
CA ALA A 41 -2.55 25.83 -3.50
C ALA A 41 -2.53 25.96 -5.03
N LYS A 42 -3.64 25.61 -5.73
CA LYS A 42 -3.73 25.54 -7.19
C LYS A 42 -2.61 24.68 -7.82
N ASN A 43 -2.11 23.69 -7.07
CA ASN A 43 -1.09 22.77 -7.53
C ASN A 43 -1.75 21.72 -8.43
N LYS A 44 -1.81 22.01 -9.74
CA LYS A 44 -2.43 21.14 -10.75
C LYS A 44 -1.85 19.72 -10.79
N PRO A 45 -0.53 19.49 -10.79
CA PRO A 45 -0.01 18.12 -10.83
C PRO A 45 -0.44 17.33 -9.59
N ALA A 46 -0.26 17.88 -8.39
CA ALA A 46 -0.70 17.19 -7.15
C ALA A 46 -2.21 16.93 -7.12
N LEU A 47 -3.01 17.89 -7.57
CA LEU A 47 -4.46 17.74 -7.61
C LEU A 47 -4.92 16.64 -8.59
N ASN A 48 -4.28 16.54 -9.75
CA ASN A 48 -4.63 15.51 -10.74
C ASN A 48 -4.22 14.12 -10.24
N THR A 49 -3.02 13.97 -9.67
CA THR A 49 -2.54 12.69 -9.15
C THR A 49 -3.37 12.19 -7.97
N ILE A 50 -3.68 13.06 -7.00
CA ILE A 50 -4.50 12.66 -5.84
C ILE A 50 -5.91 12.25 -6.29
N ARG A 51 -6.49 12.91 -7.30
CA ARG A 51 -7.79 12.51 -7.85
C ARG A 51 -7.73 11.17 -8.57
N ALA A 52 -6.68 10.92 -9.35
CA ALA A 52 -6.47 9.64 -10.00
C ALA A 52 -6.40 8.51 -8.96
N LEU A 53 -5.59 8.69 -7.90
CA LEU A 53 -5.50 7.74 -6.79
C LEU A 53 -6.86 7.51 -6.11
N GLN A 54 -7.62 8.57 -5.83
CA GLN A 54 -8.96 8.42 -5.25
C GLN A 54 -9.93 7.66 -6.16
N ALA A 55 -9.89 7.93 -7.47
CA ALA A 55 -10.72 7.22 -8.43
C ALA A 55 -10.39 5.72 -8.45
N GLU A 56 -9.09 5.36 -8.43
CA GLU A 56 -8.66 3.97 -8.36
C GLU A 56 -9.04 3.30 -7.04
N ILE A 57 -8.93 3.98 -5.90
CA ILE A 57 -9.40 3.48 -4.60
C ILE A 57 -10.91 3.20 -4.63
N ILE A 58 -11.71 4.11 -5.20
CA ILE A 58 -13.17 3.95 -5.36
C ILE A 58 -13.50 2.82 -6.34
N ASN A 59 -12.71 2.63 -7.39
CA ASN A 59 -12.92 1.54 -8.33
C ASN A 59 -12.55 0.18 -7.71
N ALA A 60 -11.47 0.14 -6.94
CA ALA A 60 -11.05 -1.06 -6.20
C ALA A 60 -12.08 -1.47 -5.14
N SER A 61 -12.77 -0.51 -4.50
CA SER A 61 -13.81 -0.82 -3.51
C SER A 61 -15.05 -1.51 -4.09
N LYS A 62 -15.26 -1.40 -5.41
CA LYS A 62 -16.32 -2.09 -6.15
C LYS A 62 -15.90 -3.50 -6.61
N THR A 63 -14.65 -3.88 -6.37
CA THR A 63 -14.05 -5.16 -6.78
C THR A 63 -13.83 -6.06 -5.54
N ALA A 64 -13.52 -7.33 -5.75
CA ALA A 64 -13.21 -8.29 -4.67
C ALA A 64 -11.96 -7.94 -3.83
N LYS A 65 -11.15 -6.96 -4.24
CA LYS A 65 -9.91 -6.55 -3.56
C LYS A 65 -9.93 -5.04 -3.27
N PRO A 66 -10.65 -4.60 -2.22
CA PRO A 66 -10.70 -3.19 -1.85
C PRO A 66 -9.35 -2.72 -1.29
N ILE A 67 -8.99 -1.47 -1.58
CA ILE A 67 -7.81 -0.82 -1.01
C ILE A 67 -8.21 -0.22 0.33
N THR A 68 -7.95 -0.95 1.41
CA THR A 68 -8.27 -0.55 2.79
C THR A 68 -7.05 -0.32 3.66
N THR A 69 -5.86 -0.69 3.17
CA THR A 69 -4.59 -0.62 3.87
C THR A 69 -3.57 0.23 3.11
N ASP A 70 -2.65 0.85 3.84
CA ASP A 70 -1.51 1.57 3.25
C ASP A 70 -0.61 0.66 2.39
N GLY A 71 -0.51 -0.64 2.71
CA GLY A 71 0.20 -1.60 1.86
C GLY A 71 -0.45 -1.80 0.49
N ALA A 72 -1.78 -1.85 0.44
CA ALA A 72 -2.52 -1.92 -0.82
C ALA A 72 -2.43 -0.59 -1.60
N LEU A 73 -2.44 0.55 -0.90
CA LEU A 73 -2.21 1.86 -1.49
C LEU A 73 -0.80 1.98 -2.08
N TYR A 74 0.22 1.49 -1.38
CA TYR A 74 1.59 1.46 -1.86
C TYR A 74 1.72 0.67 -3.16
N SER A 75 1.08 -0.50 -3.23
CA SER A 75 1.05 -1.33 -4.44
C SER A 75 0.42 -0.59 -5.63
N LEU A 76 -0.64 0.19 -5.37
CA LEU A 76 -1.27 1.05 -6.38
C LEU A 76 -0.33 2.17 -6.85
N ILE A 77 0.31 2.88 -5.91
CA ILE A 77 1.27 3.95 -6.21
C ILE A 77 2.42 3.41 -7.07
N GLN A 78 2.98 2.24 -6.72
CA GLN A 78 4.04 1.61 -7.49
C GLN A 78 3.61 1.28 -8.92
N LYS A 79 2.38 0.78 -9.10
CA LYS A 79 1.82 0.55 -10.44
C LYS A 79 1.74 1.86 -11.23
N GLN A 80 1.31 2.94 -10.60
CA GLN A 80 1.20 4.24 -11.26
C GLN A 80 2.58 4.83 -11.61
N ILE A 81 3.58 4.67 -10.74
CA ILE A 81 4.97 5.08 -11.01
C ILE A 81 5.52 4.35 -12.24
N LYS A 82 5.29 3.04 -12.35
CA LYS A 82 5.69 2.24 -13.53
C LYS A 82 4.97 2.69 -14.79
N SER A 83 3.68 2.98 -14.70
CA SER A 83 2.93 3.49 -15.85
C SER A 83 3.42 4.88 -16.29
N SER A 84 3.66 5.80 -15.36
CA SER A 84 4.15 7.15 -15.69
C SER A 84 5.57 7.14 -16.22
N SER A 85 6.47 6.29 -15.69
CA SER A 85 7.83 6.14 -16.23
C SER A 85 7.83 5.59 -17.66
N ALA A 86 7.00 4.58 -17.95
CA ALA A 86 6.83 4.08 -19.32
C ALA A 86 6.30 5.18 -20.26
N SER A 87 5.27 5.94 -19.84
CA SER A 87 4.74 7.08 -20.61
C SER A 87 5.80 8.16 -20.85
N ILE A 88 6.67 8.45 -19.88
CA ILE A 88 7.77 9.41 -20.03
C ILE A 88 8.71 8.96 -21.15
N GLU A 89 9.10 7.70 -21.17
CA GLU A 89 9.97 7.15 -22.21
C GLU A 89 9.31 7.25 -23.59
N GLU A 90 8.04 6.90 -23.70
CA GLU A 90 7.26 7.01 -24.93
C GLU A 90 7.17 8.47 -25.43
N PHE A 91 6.88 9.42 -24.54
CA PHE A 91 6.79 10.83 -24.91
C PHE A 91 8.14 11.46 -25.25
N ARG A 92 9.22 11.06 -24.58
CA ARG A 92 10.60 11.44 -24.95
C ARG A 92 10.94 10.93 -26.35
N ASN A 93 10.62 9.68 -26.66
CA ASN A 93 10.83 9.11 -27.99
C ASN A 93 10.01 9.84 -29.06
N ALA A 94 8.82 10.32 -28.71
CA ALA A 94 7.96 11.15 -29.56
C ALA A 94 8.34 12.65 -29.61
N LYS A 95 9.41 13.07 -28.93
CA LYS A 95 9.89 14.47 -28.83
C LYS A 95 8.82 15.44 -28.30
N ARG A 96 7.93 14.98 -27.42
CA ARG A 96 6.86 15.76 -26.79
C ARG A 96 7.23 16.14 -25.36
N GLU A 97 8.17 17.07 -25.22
CA GLU A 97 8.69 17.52 -23.92
C GLU A 97 7.60 18.10 -23.00
N ASP A 98 6.56 18.72 -23.56
CA ASP A 98 5.43 19.27 -22.81
C ASP A 98 4.64 18.20 -22.05
N LEU A 99 4.66 16.94 -22.51
CA LEU A 99 4.04 15.81 -21.84
C LEU A 99 5.00 15.12 -20.88
N VAL A 100 6.29 15.09 -21.22
CA VAL A 100 7.35 14.59 -20.34
C VAL A 100 7.35 15.37 -19.02
N GLU A 101 7.30 16.70 -19.08
CA GLU A 101 7.25 17.55 -17.89
C GLU A 101 6.01 17.27 -17.02
N LYS A 102 4.86 17.02 -17.65
CA LYS A 102 3.61 16.71 -16.94
C LYS A 102 3.68 15.37 -16.23
N GLU A 103 4.14 14.33 -16.91
CA GLU A 103 4.30 13.00 -16.32
C GLU A 103 5.39 13.00 -15.24
N GLN A 104 6.50 13.74 -15.44
CA GLN A 104 7.54 13.87 -14.43
C GLN A 104 7.01 14.54 -13.15
N ALA A 105 6.25 15.63 -13.28
CA ALA A 105 5.63 16.28 -12.14
C ALA A 105 4.64 15.37 -11.40
N GLN A 106 3.95 14.49 -12.13
CA GLN A 106 3.10 13.46 -11.54
C GLN A 106 3.91 12.39 -10.80
N LEU A 107 5.00 11.92 -11.40
CA LEU A 107 5.92 10.94 -10.82
C LEU A 107 6.52 11.47 -9.51
N ASP A 108 6.91 12.73 -9.47
CA ASP A 108 7.47 13.36 -8.26
C ASP A 108 6.47 13.37 -7.09
N VAL A 109 5.18 13.63 -7.35
CA VAL A 109 4.13 13.58 -6.33
C VAL A 109 3.91 12.15 -5.83
N LEU A 110 3.87 11.17 -6.74
CA LEU A 110 3.71 9.75 -6.39
C LEU A 110 4.88 9.26 -5.53
N ASN A 111 6.11 9.63 -5.88
CA ASN A 111 7.30 9.34 -5.09
C ASN A 111 7.27 9.98 -3.71
N GLY A 112 6.71 11.18 -3.58
CA GLY A 112 6.48 11.81 -2.27
C GLY A 112 5.63 10.93 -1.37
N TYR A 113 4.47 10.48 -1.89
CA TYR A 113 3.60 9.57 -1.14
C TYR A 113 4.24 8.20 -0.87
N ALA A 114 4.99 7.64 -1.83
CA ALA A 114 5.66 6.35 -1.65
C ALA A 114 6.68 6.38 -0.50
N LYS A 115 7.45 7.48 -0.35
CA LYS A 115 8.46 7.65 0.71
C LYS A 115 7.86 7.81 2.11
N GLU A 116 6.65 8.35 2.20
CA GLU A 116 5.97 8.54 3.47
C GLU A 116 5.33 7.26 4.01
N ILE A 117 5.12 6.27 3.14
CA ILE A 117 4.64 4.96 3.52
C ILE A 117 5.85 4.15 4.04
N PRO A 118 5.86 3.71 5.31
CA PRO A 118 6.99 2.99 5.88
C PRO A 118 7.12 1.60 5.25
N THR A 119 8.10 1.45 4.36
CA THR A 119 8.41 0.19 3.69
C THR A 119 9.31 -0.69 4.55
N VAL A 120 9.29 -1.99 4.29
CA VAL A 120 10.28 -2.91 4.86
C VAL A 120 11.66 -2.59 4.28
N GLU A 121 12.64 -2.41 5.16
CA GLU A 121 14.03 -2.18 4.82
C GLU A 121 14.64 -3.38 4.08
N GLU A 122 15.57 -3.11 3.15
CA GLU A 122 16.23 -4.14 2.35
C GLU A 122 16.93 -5.21 3.21
N SER A 123 17.51 -4.81 4.33
CA SER A 123 18.19 -5.73 5.27
C SER A 123 17.22 -6.71 5.95
N GLU A 124 16.01 -6.26 6.27
CA GLU A 124 14.97 -7.11 6.84
C GLU A 124 14.41 -8.08 5.78
N ILE A 125 14.27 -7.60 4.53
CA ILE A 125 13.91 -8.46 3.39
C ILE A 125 14.94 -9.56 3.19
N ASP A 126 16.23 -9.24 3.21
CA ASP A 126 17.30 -10.22 3.03
C ASP A 126 17.26 -11.29 4.15
N ALA A 127 17.04 -10.88 5.40
CA ALA A 127 16.86 -11.81 6.52
C ALA A 127 15.63 -12.72 6.34
N LEU A 128 14.51 -12.16 5.86
CA LEU A 128 13.29 -12.93 5.57
C LEU A 128 13.48 -13.91 4.41
N VAL A 129 14.20 -13.53 3.37
CA VAL A 129 14.53 -14.40 2.24
C VAL A 129 15.45 -15.54 2.69
N ASN A 130 16.51 -15.24 3.44
CA ASN A 130 17.44 -16.25 3.93
C ASN A 130 16.74 -17.27 4.84
N SER A 131 15.97 -16.78 5.81
CA SER A 131 15.18 -17.67 6.70
C SER A 131 14.13 -18.49 5.94
N ALA A 132 13.52 -17.93 4.89
CA ALA A 132 12.60 -18.66 4.03
C ALA A 132 13.30 -19.80 3.26
N VAL A 133 14.50 -19.54 2.74
CA VAL A 133 15.32 -20.52 1.99
C VAL A 133 15.88 -21.61 2.90
N GLU A 134 16.34 -21.27 4.09
CA GLU A 134 16.81 -22.22 5.11
C GLU A 134 15.69 -23.16 5.56
N GLY A 135 14.49 -22.62 5.77
CA GLY A 135 13.32 -23.42 6.15
C GLY A 135 12.70 -24.25 5.03
N LEU A 136 13.30 -24.29 3.83
CA LEU A 136 12.83 -25.07 2.68
C LEU A 136 13.89 -26.12 2.27
N GLU A 137 13.44 -27.36 2.13
CA GLU A 137 14.27 -28.46 1.60
C GLU A 137 14.77 -28.11 0.20
N GLN A 138 16.02 -28.48 -0.12
CA GLN A 138 16.70 -28.07 -1.36
C GLN A 138 15.90 -28.42 -2.64
N GLY A 139 15.18 -29.54 -2.66
CA GLY A 139 14.33 -29.95 -3.80
C GLY A 139 12.99 -29.22 -3.92
N LYS A 140 12.62 -28.37 -2.97
CA LYS A 140 11.36 -27.60 -2.94
C LYS A 140 11.58 -26.09 -2.98
N ARG A 141 12.83 -25.64 -3.18
CA ARG A 141 13.21 -24.22 -3.30
C ARG A 141 12.81 -23.68 -4.66
N ASN A 142 11.51 -23.45 -4.82
CA ASN A 142 10.94 -22.77 -5.98
C ASN A 142 10.70 -21.30 -5.62
N VAL A 143 10.82 -20.41 -6.61
CA VAL A 143 10.56 -18.96 -6.45
C VAL A 143 9.21 -18.71 -5.76
N GLY A 144 8.17 -19.42 -6.18
CA GLY A 144 6.83 -19.29 -5.58
C GLY A 144 6.73 -19.74 -4.12
N ALA A 145 7.49 -20.77 -3.72
CA ALA A 145 7.48 -21.26 -2.34
C ALA A 145 8.20 -20.30 -1.38
N VAL A 146 9.35 -19.75 -1.82
CA VAL A 146 10.09 -18.74 -1.07
C VAL A 146 9.26 -17.45 -0.97
N MET A 147 8.67 -17.00 -2.08
CA MET A 147 7.82 -15.81 -2.11
C MET A 147 6.64 -15.93 -1.15
N GLY A 148 5.96 -17.09 -1.10
CA GLY A 148 4.86 -17.32 -0.16
C GLY A 148 5.27 -17.15 1.31
N LYS A 149 6.46 -17.64 1.69
CA LYS A 149 7.00 -17.48 3.05
C LYS A 149 7.41 -16.04 3.37
N VAL A 150 8.08 -15.37 2.43
CA VAL A 150 8.45 -13.95 2.59
C VAL A 150 7.19 -13.10 2.77
N MET A 151 6.17 -13.31 1.95
CA MET A 151 4.89 -12.61 2.06
C MET A 151 4.20 -12.82 3.42
N ALA A 152 4.26 -14.04 3.96
CA ALA A 152 3.76 -14.32 5.31
C ALA A 152 4.56 -13.59 6.40
N GLY A 153 5.87 -13.42 6.22
CA GLY A 153 6.76 -12.69 7.13
C GLY A 153 6.56 -11.17 7.10
N VAL A 154 6.25 -10.61 5.93
CA VAL A 154 6.06 -9.17 5.74
C VAL A 154 4.69 -8.68 6.27
N LYS A 155 3.74 -9.59 6.54
CA LYS A 155 2.46 -9.32 7.25
C LYS A 155 1.65 -8.16 6.64
N GLY A 156 1.72 -7.97 5.32
CA GLY A 156 0.99 -6.91 4.63
C GLY A 156 1.55 -5.50 4.83
N ARG A 157 2.75 -5.36 5.40
CA ARG A 157 3.53 -4.12 5.28
C ARG A 157 3.80 -3.82 3.80
N PRO A 158 4.01 -2.56 3.41
CA PRO A 158 4.44 -2.23 2.07
C PRO A 158 5.90 -2.64 1.86
N PHE A 159 6.22 -3.17 0.69
CA PHE A 159 7.55 -3.68 0.34
C PHE A 159 7.80 -3.51 -1.15
N ASP A 160 9.07 -3.49 -1.53
CA ASP A 160 9.46 -3.48 -2.93
C ASP A 160 9.39 -4.91 -3.52
N LEU A 161 8.40 -5.12 -4.39
CA LEU A 161 8.19 -6.37 -5.10
C LEU A 161 9.37 -6.72 -6.01
N GLU A 162 9.97 -5.75 -6.68
CA GLU A 162 11.06 -5.99 -7.63
C GLU A 162 12.30 -6.45 -6.90
N TYR A 163 12.66 -5.76 -5.82
CA TYR A 163 13.78 -6.13 -4.97
C TYR A 163 13.64 -7.56 -4.42
N ILE A 164 12.47 -7.90 -3.87
CA ILE A 164 12.19 -9.27 -3.37
C ILE A 164 12.34 -10.30 -4.48
N THR A 165 11.75 -10.06 -5.66
CA THR A 165 11.83 -11.04 -6.77
C THR A 165 13.26 -11.29 -7.21
N LYS A 166 14.07 -10.22 -7.34
CA LYS A 166 15.48 -10.30 -7.69
C LYS A 166 16.27 -11.08 -6.63
N LYS A 167 16.06 -10.78 -5.35
CA LYS A 167 16.73 -11.50 -4.24
C LYS A 167 16.36 -12.98 -4.17
N ILE A 168 15.09 -13.31 -4.39
CA ILE A 168 14.65 -14.71 -4.43
C ILE A 168 15.28 -15.43 -5.63
N GLN A 169 15.35 -14.79 -6.81
CA GLN A 169 16.02 -15.34 -7.99
C GLN A 169 17.51 -15.59 -7.73
N GLU A 170 18.21 -14.63 -7.13
CA GLU A 170 19.61 -14.76 -6.70
C GLU A 170 19.80 -15.93 -5.72
N ALA A 171 18.91 -16.08 -4.73
CA ALA A 171 18.99 -17.12 -3.72
C ALA A 171 18.64 -18.54 -4.22
N VAL A 172 17.75 -18.63 -5.21
CA VAL A 172 17.32 -19.90 -5.84
C VAL A 172 18.22 -20.28 -7.03
N GLY A 173 19.01 -19.33 -7.55
CA GLY A 173 19.86 -19.55 -8.72
C GLY A 173 19.09 -19.60 -10.04
N ALA A 174 17.85 -19.10 -10.07
CA ALA A 174 17.02 -19.03 -11.27
C ALA A 174 17.39 -17.76 -12.04
N LYS A 175 18.15 -17.93 -13.14
CA LYS A 175 18.39 -16.88 -14.15
C LYS A 175 17.18 -16.72 -15.07
#